data_AF-A0A4Y3KEE8-F1
#
_entry.id   AF-A0A4Y3KEE8-F1
#
_cell.length_a   1.000
_cell.length_b   1.000
_cell.length_c   1.000
_cell.angle_alpha   90.00
_cell.angle_beta   90.00
_cell.angle_gamma   90.00
#
_symmetry.space_group_name_H-M   'P 1'
#
loop_
_entity.id
_entity.type
_entity.pdbx_description
1 polymer ?
#
loop_
_entity_poly.entity_id
_entity_poly.type
_entity_poly.pdbx_seq_one_letter_code
_entity_poly.pdbx_strand_id
1 'polypeptide(L)'
;MAPRRPWAASCRTDVARPGERLEHVCEYSEGVDESTPAGRPETLGPRSAPRAPRREVANREAPARIPVRPQGDIPVIVRVVWLDGTEEWRPARAVRWTAEHVMVAWRDEPGDPRSERHEWLRAGDVARSVSWFVGPPQAPRQVPRAATA
;
A
#
# COMPACT_ATOMS: atom_id res chain seq x y z
N MET A 1 29.89 17.34 29.33
CA MET A 1 29.79 18.80 29.48
C MET A 1 29.57 19.39 28.09
N ALA A 2 28.42 20.03 27.83
CA ALA A 2 28.09 20.62 26.53
C ALA A 2 28.91 21.91 26.26
N PRO A 3 28.94 22.43 25.02
CA PRO A 3 27.92 23.43 24.68
C PRO A 3 27.29 23.27 23.27
N ARG A 4 26.27 24.09 23.04
CA ARG A 4 25.27 24.09 21.96
C ARG A 4 25.77 24.81 20.67
N ARG A 5 25.31 24.31 19.50
CA ARG A 5 24.99 24.91 18.15
C ARG A 5 25.43 26.36 17.82
N PRO A 6 25.76 26.72 16.54
CA PRO A 6 24.78 26.85 15.43
C PRO A 6 25.27 26.37 14.03
N TRP A 7 24.41 25.70 13.23
CA TRP A 7 23.72 26.20 12.02
C TRP A 7 24.65 26.84 10.96
N ALA A 8 24.71 26.21 9.78
CA ALA A 8 24.93 26.90 8.51
C ALA A 8 24.14 26.16 7.41
N ALA A 9 22.94 26.66 7.12
CA ALA A 9 22.21 26.34 5.90
C ALA A 9 22.74 27.23 4.77
N SER A 10 22.96 26.68 3.58
CA SER A 10 23.22 27.47 2.38
C SER A 10 21.94 27.53 1.56
N CYS A 11 21.35 28.72 1.45
CA CYS A 11 20.15 28.98 0.64
C CYS A 11 20.57 29.23 -0.81
N ARG A 12 20.01 28.49 -1.76
CA ARG A 12 19.98 28.88 -3.18
C ARG A 12 18.56 29.36 -3.49
N THR A 13 18.44 30.58 -4.00
CA THR A 13 17.17 31.25 -4.27
C THR A 13 16.60 30.76 -5.60
N ASP A 14 15.37 30.25 -5.60
CA ASP A 14 14.57 30.16 -6.82
C ASP A 14 13.53 31.28 -6.84
N VAL A 15 13.32 31.86 -8.02
CA VAL A 15 12.51 33.06 -8.23
C VAL A 15 11.03 32.68 -8.13
N ALA A 16 10.34 33.16 -7.08
CA ALA A 16 8.92 32.97 -6.89
C ALA A 16 8.09 34.08 -7.57
N ARG A 17 6.99 33.69 -8.23
CA ARG A 17 5.89 34.58 -8.67
C ARG A 17 5.13 35.11 -7.44
N PRO A 18 4.55 36.32 -7.51
CA PRO A 18 3.96 36.96 -6.33
C PRO A 18 2.66 36.28 -5.91
N GLY A 19 2.63 35.69 -4.71
CA GLY A 19 1.38 35.35 -4.01
C GLY A 19 1.27 34.00 -3.32
N GLU A 20 2.18 33.03 -3.54
CA GLU A 20 2.06 31.70 -2.93
C GLU A 20 3.19 31.37 -1.94
N ARG A 21 2.76 30.79 -0.81
CA ARG A 21 3.56 30.42 0.35
C ARG A 21 4.23 29.07 0.10
N LEU A 22 5.54 29.11 -0.10
CA LEU A 22 6.42 27.95 -0.29
C LEU A 22 6.47 27.09 0.98
N GLU A 23 6.02 25.83 0.90
CA GLU A 23 6.45 24.80 1.85
C GLU A 23 7.75 24.17 1.33
N HIS A 24 8.81 24.34 2.11
CA HIS A 24 10.16 23.85 1.85
C HIS A 24 10.21 22.32 1.91
N VAL A 25 10.54 21.69 0.78
CA VAL A 25 11.00 20.30 0.73
C VAL A 25 12.50 20.28 1.05
N CYS A 26 12.90 19.60 2.12
CA CYS A 26 14.30 19.30 2.41
C CYS A 26 14.67 17.97 1.76
N GLU A 27 15.45 18.01 0.69
CA GLU A 27 16.07 16.83 0.08
C GLU A 27 17.37 16.47 0.83
N TYR A 28 17.52 15.20 1.20
CA TYR A 28 18.66 14.67 1.95
C TYR A 28 19.52 13.84 0.99
N SER A 29 20.69 14.35 0.59
CA SER A 29 21.63 13.62 -0.26
C SER A 29 22.72 12.98 0.61
N GLU A 30 22.74 11.65 0.68
CA GLU A 30 23.80 10.89 1.37
C GLU A 30 25.00 10.70 0.44
N GLY A 31 26.18 11.10 0.91
CA GLY A 31 27.45 10.91 0.21
C GLY A 31 27.87 9.44 0.21
N VAL A 32 28.33 8.96 -0.94
CA VAL A 32 28.88 7.61 -1.12
C VAL A 32 30.38 7.68 -0.78
N ASP A 33 30.80 7.02 0.29
CA ASP A 33 32.20 6.76 0.59
C ASP A 33 32.61 5.43 -0.06
N GLU A 34 33.55 5.51 -1.00
CA GLU A 34 34.15 4.37 -1.69
C GLU A 34 35.23 3.76 -0.81
N SER A 35 34.97 2.56 -0.28
CA SER A 35 36.00 1.70 0.32
C SER A 35 35.61 0.22 0.16
N THR A 36 36.24 -0.44 -0.82
CA THR A 36 36.19 -1.89 -1.04
C THR A 36 37.27 -2.60 -0.21
N PRO A 37 36.99 -3.79 0.34
CA PRO A 37 37.86 -4.91 -0.01
C PRO A 37 37.08 -6.16 -0.45
N ALA A 38 37.68 -6.88 -1.39
CA ALA A 38 37.15 -8.08 -2.03
C ALA A 38 36.76 -9.17 -1.02
N GLY A 39 35.47 -9.47 -0.95
CA GLY A 39 34.92 -10.64 -0.27
C GLY A 39 34.05 -11.43 -1.25
N ARG A 40 34.32 -12.75 -1.32
CA ARG A 40 33.50 -13.90 -1.80
C ARG A 40 32.37 -13.61 -2.83
N PRO A 41 32.24 -14.39 -3.93
CA PRO A 41 31.01 -14.39 -4.71
C PRO A 41 29.89 -15.01 -3.87
N GLU A 42 29.25 -14.20 -3.02
CA GLU A 42 27.95 -14.53 -2.48
C GLU A 42 27.02 -14.65 -3.67
N THR A 43 26.48 -15.84 -3.86
CA THR A 43 25.40 -16.10 -4.79
C THR A 43 24.26 -15.16 -4.41
N LEU A 44 24.20 -14.02 -5.08
CA LEU A 44 23.09 -13.07 -5.02
C LEU A 44 21.85 -13.83 -5.48
N GLY A 45 21.11 -14.36 -4.50
CA GLY A 45 19.71 -14.71 -4.71
C GLY A 45 19.01 -13.54 -5.39
N PRO A 46 17.99 -13.79 -6.21
CA PRO A 46 17.41 -12.76 -7.06
C PRO A 46 17.09 -11.54 -6.21
N ARG A 47 17.83 -10.45 -6.44
CA ARG A 47 17.55 -9.14 -5.84
C ARG A 47 16.09 -8.87 -6.18
N SER A 48 15.23 -8.89 -5.16
CA SER A 48 13.81 -8.62 -5.34
C SER A 48 13.71 -7.28 -6.06
N ALA A 49 13.23 -7.32 -7.31
CA ALA A 49 13.04 -6.12 -8.08
C ALA A 49 12.17 -5.14 -7.26
N PRO A 50 12.44 -3.82 -7.32
CA PRO A 50 11.60 -2.85 -6.64
C PRO A 50 10.15 -3.05 -7.11
N ARG A 51 9.26 -3.36 -6.16
CA ARG A 51 7.82 -3.47 -6.42
C ARG A 51 7.35 -2.13 -6.96
N ALA A 52 6.53 -2.16 -8.02
CA ALA A 52 5.88 -0.95 -8.50
C ALA A 52 5.16 -0.23 -7.33
N PRO A 53 5.17 1.11 -7.28
CA PRO A 53 4.54 1.86 -6.21
C PRO A 53 3.06 1.48 -6.11
N ARG A 54 2.59 1.23 -4.88
CA ARG A 54 1.18 0.90 -4.64
C ARG A 54 0.33 2.12 -4.99
N ARG A 55 -0.75 1.90 -5.74
CA ARG A 55 -1.71 2.94 -6.11
C ARG A 55 -2.42 3.44 -4.85
N GLU A 56 -2.53 4.75 -4.64
CA GLU A 56 -3.13 5.30 -3.42
C GLU A 56 -4.66 5.40 -3.47
N VAL A 57 -5.31 5.25 -2.32
CA VAL A 57 -6.77 5.25 -2.16
C VAL A 57 -7.22 6.62 -1.67
N ALA A 58 -8.03 7.30 -2.48
CA ALA A 58 -8.52 8.65 -2.25
C ALA A 58 -9.60 8.72 -1.17
N ASN A 59 -10.52 7.75 -1.12
CA ASN A 59 -11.59 7.70 -0.10
C ASN A 59 -11.16 7.01 1.20
N ARG A 60 -9.84 6.90 1.46
CA ARG A 60 -9.34 6.39 2.73
C ARG A 60 -9.71 7.35 3.84
N GLU A 61 -10.31 6.85 4.91
CA GLU A 61 -10.71 7.66 6.05
C GLU A 61 -10.62 6.86 7.35
N ALA A 62 -9.67 7.21 8.21
CA ALA A 62 -9.50 6.56 9.51
C ALA A 62 -10.49 7.12 10.55
N PRO A 63 -11.07 6.26 11.42
CA PRO A 63 -11.89 6.74 12.52
C PRO A 63 -11.05 7.48 13.56
N ALA A 64 -11.68 8.39 14.30
CA ALA A 64 -11.02 9.15 15.38
C ALA A 64 -10.44 8.24 16.49
N ARG A 65 -11.05 7.08 16.73
CA ARG A 65 -10.56 6.07 17.67
C ARG A 65 -10.47 4.71 16.99
N ILE A 66 -9.26 4.18 16.88
CA ILE A 66 -8.97 2.90 16.25
C ILE A 66 -9.10 1.76 17.27
N PRO A 67 -9.96 0.75 17.03
CA PRO A 67 -9.98 -0.48 17.82
C PRO A 67 -8.63 -1.21 17.74
N VAL A 68 -8.11 -1.62 18.90
CA VAL A 68 -6.80 -2.27 19.03
C VAL A 68 -6.80 -3.73 18.53
N ARG A 69 -7.89 -4.48 18.75
CA ARG A 69 -7.98 -5.89 18.35
C ARG A 69 -8.76 -6.08 17.05
N PRO A 70 -8.37 -7.04 16.20
CA PRO A 70 -9.21 -7.56 15.13
C PRO A 70 -10.57 -8.00 15.68
N GLN A 71 -11.64 -7.75 14.92
CA GLN A 71 -13.02 -8.08 15.30
C GLN A 71 -13.61 -9.20 14.45
N GLY A 72 -13.04 -9.45 13.26
CA GLY A 72 -13.49 -10.54 12.39
C GLY A 72 -12.62 -10.72 11.16
N ASP A 73 -13.13 -11.52 10.24
CA ASP A 73 -12.58 -11.75 8.90
C ASP A 73 -13.74 -12.00 7.92
N ILE A 74 -14.58 -10.97 7.74
CA ILE A 74 -15.89 -11.12 7.07
C ILE A 74 -15.77 -10.73 5.59
N PRO A 75 -16.20 -11.56 4.62
CA PRO A 75 -16.15 -11.21 3.21
C PRO A 75 -17.08 -10.03 2.87
N VAL A 76 -16.55 -9.04 2.18
CA VAL A 76 -17.25 -7.80 1.77
C VAL A 76 -16.85 -7.39 0.35
N ILE A 77 -17.66 -6.54 -0.27
CA ILE A 77 -17.32 -5.83 -1.51
C ILE A 77 -17.12 -4.36 -1.17
N VAL A 78 -16.00 -3.77 -1.57
CA VAL A 78 -15.60 -2.40 -1.17
C VAL A 78 -15.49 -1.50 -2.38
N ARG A 79 -15.98 -0.26 -2.25
CA ARG A 79 -15.78 0.81 -3.24
C ARG A 79 -14.45 1.49 -2.96
N VAL A 80 -13.52 1.34 -3.89
CA VAL A 80 -12.21 1.98 -3.85
C VAL A 80 -12.21 3.11 -4.87
N VAL A 81 -11.99 4.34 -4.40
CA VAL A 81 -11.69 5.47 -5.26
C VAL A 81 -10.19 5.67 -5.24
N TRP A 82 -9.54 5.57 -6.39
CA TRP A 82 -8.10 5.77 -6.52
C TRP A 82 -7.78 7.26 -6.69
N LEU A 83 -6.54 7.69 -6.37
CA LEU A 83 -6.16 9.12 -6.53
C LEU A 83 -6.28 9.65 -7.96
N ASP A 84 -6.25 8.77 -8.96
CA ASP A 84 -6.48 9.13 -10.37
C ASP A 84 -7.97 9.34 -10.71
N GLY A 85 -8.86 9.21 -9.72
CA GLY A 85 -10.31 9.38 -9.87
C GLY A 85 -11.05 8.12 -10.33
N THR A 86 -10.34 7.02 -10.62
CA THR A 86 -11.00 5.76 -11.00
C THR A 86 -11.72 5.16 -9.80
N GLU A 87 -12.95 4.70 -10.01
CA GLU A 87 -13.70 3.94 -9.02
C GLU A 87 -13.74 2.45 -9.39
N GLU A 88 -13.57 1.59 -8.39
CA GLU A 88 -13.56 0.13 -8.56
C GLU A 88 -14.24 -0.55 -7.36
N TRP A 89 -15.08 -1.55 -7.63
CA TRP A 89 -15.60 -2.43 -6.58
C TRP A 89 -14.74 -3.69 -6.48
N ARG A 90 -14.17 -3.94 -5.29
CA ARG A 90 -13.22 -5.04 -5.07
C ARG A 90 -13.69 -6.02 -3.99
N PRO A 91 -13.37 -7.31 -4.11
CA PRO A 91 -13.51 -8.26 -3.02
C PRO A 91 -12.49 -7.95 -1.91
N ALA A 92 -12.95 -7.91 -0.67
CA ALA A 92 -12.13 -7.66 0.49
C ALA A 92 -12.66 -8.40 1.73
N ARG A 93 -11.94 -8.25 2.85
CA ARG A 93 -12.31 -8.81 4.16
C ARG A 93 -12.41 -7.70 5.18
N ALA A 94 -13.50 -7.60 5.92
CA ALA A 94 -13.63 -6.67 7.04
C ALA A 94 -12.93 -7.25 8.28
N VAL A 95 -11.89 -6.56 8.75
CA VAL A 95 -11.02 -7.04 9.84
C VAL A 95 -11.25 -6.31 11.16
N ARG A 96 -11.62 -5.02 11.10
CA ARG A 96 -11.97 -4.16 12.25
C ARG A 96 -13.04 -3.17 11.83
N TRP A 97 -13.87 -2.72 12.75
CA TRP A 97 -14.88 -1.70 12.44
C TRP A 97 -15.25 -0.85 13.65
N THR A 98 -15.78 0.33 13.38
CA THR A 98 -16.52 1.19 14.32
C THR A 98 -17.98 1.24 13.86
N ALA A 99 -18.79 2.16 14.39
CA ALA A 99 -20.11 2.42 13.85
C ALA A 99 -20.05 3.00 12.41
N GLU A 100 -18.99 3.76 12.09
CA GLU A 100 -18.94 4.61 10.89
C GLU A 100 -17.86 4.20 9.89
N HIS A 101 -16.87 3.40 10.31
CA HIS A 101 -15.73 3.03 9.48
C HIS A 101 -15.42 1.55 9.59
N VAL A 102 -14.91 0.98 8.51
CA VAL A 102 -14.49 -0.42 8.45
C VAL A 102 -13.06 -0.46 7.93
N MET A 103 -12.18 -1.13 8.67
CA MET A 103 -10.87 -1.53 8.17
C MET A 103 -11.08 -2.78 7.34
N VAL A 104 -10.71 -2.68 6.08
CA VAL A 104 -10.81 -3.76 5.12
C VAL A 104 -9.42 -4.19 4.69
N ALA A 105 -9.28 -5.48 4.39
CA ALA A 105 -8.07 -6.08 3.86
C ALA A 105 -8.35 -6.68 2.49
N TRP A 106 -7.56 -6.30 1.48
CA TRP A 106 -7.58 -6.92 0.16
C TRP A 106 -6.16 -7.13 -0.34
N ARG A 107 -6.03 -7.91 -1.42
CA ARG A 107 -4.77 -8.13 -2.13
C ARG A 107 -4.80 -7.39 -3.45
N ASP A 108 -3.76 -6.61 -3.73
CA ASP A 108 -3.60 -5.99 -5.05
C ASP A 108 -3.38 -7.07 -6.12
N GLU A 109 -2.67 -8.15 -5.75
CA GLU A 109 -2.44 -9.35 -6.56
C GLU A 109 -3.01 -10.58 -5.82
N PRO A 110 -4.10 -11.21 -6.29
CA PRO A 110 -4.79 -12.29 -5.56
C PRO A 110 -3.87 -13.46 -5.14
N GLY A 111 -2.88 -13.77 -5.97
CA GLY A 111 -1.92 -14.87 -5.77
C GLY A 111 -0.74 -14.53 -4.86
N ASP A 112 -0.50 -13.26 -4.51
CA ASP A 112 0.62 -12.87 -3.64
C ASP A 112 0.10 -12.39 -2.27
N PRO A 113 0.28 -13.16 -1.18
CA PRO A 113 -0.06 -12.73 0.17
C PRO A 113 0.65 -11.44 0.61
N ARG A 114 1.83 -11.12 0.06
CA ARG A 114 2.56 -9.89 0.39
C ARG A 114 1.94 -8.63 -0.23
N SER A 115 1.05 -8.81 -1.20
CA SER A 115 0.27 -7.71 -1.78
C SER A 115 -0.93 -7.32 -0.90
N GLU A 116 -1.11 -7.97 0.25
CA GLU A 116 -2.17 -7.62 1.19
C GLU A 116 -1.98 -6.19 1.71
N ARG A 117 -3.08 -5.46 1.71
CA ARG A 117 -3.19 -4.07 2.11
C ARG A 117 -4.39 -3.88 3.00
N HIS A 118 -4.25 -2.99 3.97
CA HIS A 118 -5.30 -2.58 4.89
C HIS A 118 -5.66 -1.13 4.62
N GLU A 119 -6.94 -0.84 4.50
CA GLU A 119 -7.44 0.53 4.40
C GLU A 119 -8.67 0.71 5.28
N TRP A 120 -8.79 1.90 5.87
CA TRP A 120 -10.03 2.32 6.52
C TRP A 120 -10.91 3.03 5.51
N LEU A 121 -12.16 2.59 5.39
CA LEU A 121 -13.18 3.21 4.55
C LEU A 121 -14.40 3.54 5.40
N ARG A 122 -15.19 4.54 4.95
CA ARG A 122 -16.53 4.78 5.51
C ARG A 122 -17.40 3.54 5.32
N ALA A 123 -18.27 3.26 6.28
CA ALA A 123 -19.19 2.13 6.21
C ALA A 123 -20.08 2.18 4.95
N GLY A 124 -20.41 3.37 4.44
CA GLY A 124 -21.15 3.55 3.19
C GLY A 124 -20.41 3.08 1.93
N ASP A 125 -19.09 2.96 1.96
CA ASP A 125 -18.27 2.41 0.86
C ASP A 125 -18.08 0.89 0.96
N VAL A 126 -18.71 0.23 1.94
CA VAL A 126 -18.55 -1.21 2.20
C VAL A 126 -19.90 -1.91 2.13
N ALA A 127 -20.06 -2.81 1.17
CA ALA A 127 -21.23 -3.66 1.02
C ALA A 127 -20.95 -5.06 1.61
N ARG A 128 -21.87 -5.57 2.43
CA ARG A 128 -21.81 -6.98 2.85
C ARG A 128 -21.99 -7.89 1.63
N SER A 129 -21.15 -8.91 1.53
CA SER A 129 -21.37 -9.96 0.54
C SER A 129 -22.62 -10.77 0.90
N VAL A 130 -23.44 -11.09 -0.10
CA VAL A 130 -24.58 -12.00 0.07
C VAL A 130 -24.11 -13.41 -0.23
N SER A 131 -24.23 -14.31 0.75
CA SER A 131 -23.67 -15.67 0.68
C SER A 131 -24.52 -16.68 -0.09
N TRP A 132 -25.71 -16.30 -0.59
CA TRP A 132 -26.60 -17.23 -1.29
C TRP A 132 -26.18 -17.50 -2.74
N PHE A 133 -25.25 -16.71 -3.30
CA PHE A 133 -24.69 -16.97 -4.61
C PHE A 133 -23.46 -17.90 -4.50
N VAL A 134 -23.72 -19.20 -4.47
CA VAL A 134 -22.68 -20.22 -4.65
C VAL A 134 -22.37 -20.28 -6.15
N GLY A 135 -21.21 -19.76 -6.56
CA GLY A 135 -20.76 -19.87 -7.96
C GLY A 135 -20.67 -21.34 -8.39
N PRO A 136 -20.80 -21.64 -9.69
CA PRO A 136 -20.68 -23.02 -10.17
C PRO A 136 -19.34 -23.60 -9.70
N PRO A 137 -19.30 -24.90 -9.31
CA PRO A 137 -18.06 -25.53 -8.84
C PRO A 137 -16.96 -25.28 -9.88
N GLN A 138 -15.84 -24.70 -9.43
CA GLN A 138 -14.70 -24.43 -10.30
C GLN A 138 -14.21 -25.77 -10.86
N ALA A 139 -14.41 -26.00 -12.16
CA ALA A 139 -13.91 -27.20 -12.81
C ALA A 139 -12.40 -27.27 -12.61
N PRO A 140 -11.83 -28.45 -12.28
CA PRO A 140 -10.40 -28.60 -12.12
C PRO A 140 -9.70 -28.10 -13.38
N ARG A 141 -8.75 -27.19 -13.20
CA ARG A 141 -7.96 -26.61 -14.28
C ARG A 141 -7.25 -27.76 -14.99
N GLN A 142 -7.72 -28.16 -16.17
CA GLN A 142 -7.07 -29.20 -16.95
C GLN A 142 -5.70 -28.68 -17.39
N VAL A 143 -4.64 -29.20 -16.75
CA VAL A 143 -3.28 -29.00 -17.24
C VAL A 143 -3.20 -29.82 -18.54
N PRO A 144 -2.89 -29.20 -19.69
CA PRO A 144 -2.70 -29.96 -20.92
C PRO A 144 -1.58 -30.97 -20.68
N ARG A 145 -1.93 -32.26 -20.73
CA ARG A 145 -0.93 -33.31 -20.70
C ARG A 145 -0.09 -33.16 -21.96
N ALA A 146 1.20 -32.85 -21.78
CA ALA A 146 2.13 -32.73 -22.90
C ALA A 146 2.01 -33.99 -23.77
N ALA A 147 1.65 -33.80 -25.03
CA ALA A 147 1.63 -34.86 -26.01
C ALA A 147 3.09 -35.29 -26.25
N THR A 148 3.41 -36.53 -25.90
CA THR A 148 4.63 -37.19 -26.32
C THR A 148 4.33 -37.90 -27.64
N ALA A 149 4.91 -37.41 -28.73
CA ALA A 149 5.35 -38.19 -29.89
C ALA A 149 6.18 -37.28 -30.80
#